data_AF-A0A2V8N6P3-F1
#
_entry.id   AF-A0A2V8N6P3-F1
#
_cell.length_a   1.000
_cell.length_b   1.000
_cell.length_c   1.000
_cell.angle_alpha   90.00
_cell.angle_beta   90.00
_cell.angle_gamma   90.00
#
_symmetry.space_group_name_H-M   'P 1'
#
loop_
_entity.id
_entity.type
_entity.pdbx_description
1 polymer ?
#
loop_
_entity_poly.entity_id
_entity_poly.type
_entity_poly.pdbx_seq_one_letter_code
_entity_poly.pdbx_strand_id
1 'polypeptide(L)'
;MTNGSQSTPDVITYSDLVWQLALEPGTPFSEKPASKELNHALDSLEDQLLILQEARKLPAADTPEMIAKHDKDVQDRRNELVRAFGSRVALEERMARVGLTTEQLNSILRDRVTVEDYLDFRFRAFVIVTPKEISDRYNRDYARRRNSGGIIETLEKVRDKIEEELKVEKEAEQIDKFIDSLHEQPGTEIVILNPV
;
A
#
# COMPACT_ATOMS: atom_id res chain seq x y z
N MET A 1 36.31 -6.72 -17.23
CA MET A 1 36.07 -6.40 -15.82
C MET A 1 34.87 -5.47 -15.80
N THR A 2 33.68 -6.01 -15.58
CA THR A 2 32.45 -5.21 -15.47
C THR A 2 32.40 -4.70 -14.04
N ASN A 3 32.59 -3.39 -13.85
CA ASN A 3 32.23 -2.72 -12.62
C ASN A 3 30.72 -2.93 -12.42
N GLY A 4 30.34 -3.92 -11.61
CA GLY A 4 29.00 -4.01 -11.08
C GLY A 4 28.76 -2.72 -10.32
N SER A 5 27.81 -1.91 -10.79
CA SER A 5 27.29 -0.78 -10.04
C SER A 5 26.88 -1.34 -8.67
N GLN A 6 27.65 -1.06 -7.63
CA GLN A 6 27.27 -1.39 -6.26
C GLN A 6 26.10 -0.49 -5.93
N SER A 7 24.88 -0.94 -6.21
CA SER A 7 23.68 -0.34 -5.62
C SER A 7 23.83 -0.49 -4.10
N THR A 8 23.78 0.64 -3.39
CA THR A 8 23.70 0.61 -1.93
C THR A 8 22.41 -0.11 -1.54
N PRO A 9 22.47 -1.19 -0.75
CA PRO A 9 21.26 -1.90 -0.34
C PRO A 9 20.39 -0.98 0.53
N ASP A 10 19.07 -1.04 0.34
CA ASP A 10 18.13 -0.46 1.29
C ASP A 10 18.15 -1.30 2.58
N VAL A 11 18.10 -0.64 3.74
CA VAL A 11 18.22 -1.30 5.05
C VAL A 11 16.98 -1.03 5.87
N ILE A 12 16.31 -2.09 6.32
CA ILE A 12 15.25 -2.02 7.32
C ILE A 12 15.86 -2.22 8.70
N THR A 13 15.63 -1.28 9.60
CA THR A 13 16.06 -1.35 10.99
C THR A 13 14.90 -1.68 11.92
N TYR A 14 15.21 -2.09 13.15
CA TYR A 14 14.20 -2.27 14.19
C TYR A 14 13.36 -0.99 14.42
N SER A 15 13.98 0.19 14.33
CA SER A 15 13.27 1.47 14.47
C SER A 15 12.22 1.65 13.39
N ASP A 16 12.51 1.24 12.15
CA ASP A 16 11.56 1.34 11.04
C ASP A 16 10.33 0.46 11.29
N LEU A 17 10.52 -0.77 11.81
CA LEU A 17 9.42 -1.66 12.18
C LEU A 17 8.54 -1.03 13.27
N VAL A 18 9.18 -0.49 14.31
CA VAL A 18 8.47 0.13 15.43
C VAL A 18 7.74 1.40 14.99
N TRP A 19 8.32 2.19 14.09
CA TRP A 19 7.66 3.37 13.50
C TRP A 19 6.46 2.97 12.65
N GLN A 20 6.58 1.92 11.84
CA GLN A 20 5.47 1.38 11.05
C GLN A 20 4.28 1.04 11.96
N LEU A 21 4.53 0.27 13.02
CA LEU A 21 3.51 -0.10 14.02
C LEU A 21 2.94 1.10 14.78
N ALA A 22 3.79 2.08 15.12
CA ALA A 22 3.35 3.27 15.84
C ALA A 22 2.38 4.12 15.00
N LEU A 23 2.55 4.13 13.68
CA LEU A 23 1.73 4.87 12.72
C LEU A 23 0.42 4.16 12.35
N GLU A 24 0.13 2.97 12.90
CA GLU A 24 -1.16 2.30 12.73
C GLU A 24 -2.24 2.93 13.63
N PRO A 25 -3.26 3.59 13.05
CA PRO A 25 -4.33 4.19 13.84
C PRO A 25 -5.26 3.10 14.41
N GLY A 26 -5.75 3.31 15.63
CA GLY A 26 -6.73 2.42 16.26
C GLY A 26 -6.16 1.12 16.85
N THR A 27 -4.91 0.76 16.53
CA THR A 27 -4.23 -0.41 17.14
C THR A 27 -3.59 -0.01 18.48
N PRO A 28 -3.78 -0.77 19.57
CA PRO A 28 -2.98 -0.58 20.79
C PRO A 28 -1.49 -0.76 20.48
N PHE A 29 -0.66 0.18 20.89
CA PHE A 29 0.78 0.10 20.65
C PHE A 29 1.51 -0.35 21.92
N SER A 30 2.43 -1.29 21.75
CA SER A 30 3.37 -1.72 22.78
C SER A 30 4.77 -1.16 22.47
N GLU A 31 5.45 -0.60 23.48
CA GLU A 31 6.87 -0.19 23.36
C GLU A 31 7.81 -1.39 23.12
N LYS A 32 7.33 -2.60 23.39
CA LYS A 32 7.98 -3.87 23.04
C LYS A 32 6.99 -4.71 22.25
N PRO A 33 6.89 -4.48 20.93
CA PRO A 33 6.01 -5.27 20.08
C PRO A 33 6.42 -6.75 20.12
N ALA A 34 5.45 -7.64 19.98
CA ALA A 34 5.72 -9.06 19.86
C ALA A 34 6.34 -9.38 18.49
N SER A 35 7.12 -10.47 18.40
CA SER A 35 7.72 -10.94 17.15
C SER A 35 6.70 -11.03 16.01
N LYS A 36 5.46 -11.45 16.29
CA LYS A 36 4.41 -11.50 15.25
C LYS A 36 4.09 -10.13 14.66
N GLU A 37 4.02 -9.09 15.49
CA GLU A 37 3.76 -7.70 15.05
C GLU A 37 4.95 -7.15 14.26
N LEU A 38 6.17 -7.45 14.72
CA LEU A 38 7.40 -7.05 14.05
C LEU A 38 7.55 -7.72 12.68
N ASN A 39 7.25 -9.01 12.56
CA ASN A 39 7.29 -9.73 11.28
C ASN A 39 6.23 -9.17 10.30
N HIS A 40 5.01 -8.88 10.77
CA HIS A 40 4.00 -8.24 9.90
C HIS A 40 4.44 -6.84 9.41
N ALA A 41 5.06 -6.06 10.29
CA ALA A 41 5.62 -4.76 9.90
C ALA A 41 6.81 -4.90 8.94
N LEU A 42 7.64 -5.93 9.13
CA LEU A 42 8.76 -6.25 8.24
C LEU A 42 8.25 -6.62 6.85
N ASP A 43 7.32 -7.57 6.73
CA ASP A 43 6.71 -7.97 5.45
C ASP A 43 6.17 -6.74 4.71
N SER A 44 5.44 -5.87 5.42
CA SER A 44 4.87 -4.64 4.85
C SER A 44 5.93 -3.64 4.35
N LEU A 45 7.08 -3.56 5.04
CA LEU A 45 8.17 -2.65 4.67
C LEU A 45 9.05 -3.24 3.55
N GLU A 46 9.23 -4.56 3.51
CA GLU A 46 9.89 -5.25 2.41
C GLU A 46 9.13 -4.99 1.10
N ASP A 47 7.81 -5.20 1.08
CA ASP A 47 6.97 -4.94 -0.09
C ASP A 47 7.06 -3.48 -0.55
N GLN A 48 6.96 -2.53 0.39
CA GLN A 48 7.10 -1.10 0.09
C GLN A 48 8.46 -0.77 -0.53
N LEU A 49 9.56 -1.33 0.01
CA LEU A 49 10.90 -1.09 -0.51
C LEU A 49 11.09 -1.69 -1.90
N LEU A 50 10.59 -2.91 -2.14
CA LEU A 50 10.65 -3.52 -3.47
C LEU A 50 9.91 -2.66 -4.50
N ILE A 51 8.72 -2.16 -4.16
CA ILE A 51 7.96 -1.27 -5.05
C ILE A 51 8.70 0.06 -5.25
N LEU A 52 9.27 0.66 -4.19
CA LEU A 52 10.06 1.89 -4.28
C LEU A 52 11.26 1.72 -5.19
N GLN A 53 11.94 0.58 -5.14
CA GLN A 53 13.06 0.27 -6.03
C GLN A 53 12.62 0.24 -7.49
N GLU A 54 11.47 -0.34 -7.81
CA GLU A 54 10.91 -0.30 -9.17
C GLU A 54 10.49 1.11 -9.58
N ALA A 55 9.87 1.87 -8.68
CA ALA A 55 9.47 3.25 -8.93
C ALA A 55 10.68 4.14 -9.25
N ARG A 56 11.81 3.97 -8.53
CA ARG A 56 13.07 4.70 -8.76
C ARG A 56 13.70 4.42 -10.14
N LYS A 57 13.32 3.33 -10.82
CA LYS A 57 13.81 3.03 -12.19
C LYS A 57 13.10 3.87 -13.26
N LEU A 58 11.93 4.42 -12.96
CA LEU A 58 11.23 5.30 -13.87
C LEU A 58 11.89 6.69 -13.86
N PRO A 59 11.86 7.41 -14.99
CA PRO A 59 12.27 8.80 -15.00
C PRO A 59 11.40 9.59 -14.02
N ALA A 60 12.04 10.41 -13.18
CA ALA A 60 11.34 11.25 -12.23
C ALA A 60 10.39 12.22 -12.95
N ALA A 61 9.20 12.39 -12.38
CA ALA A 61 8.21 13.33 -12.88
C ALA A 61 8.59 14.76 -12.44
N ASP A 62 9.54 15.36 -13.15
CA ASP A 62 10.19 16.62 -12.73
C ASP A 62 9.45 17.90 -13.16
N THR A 63 8.21 17.79 -13.67
CA THR A 63 7.45 19.00 -14.01
C THR A 63 6.95 19.68 -12.74
N PRO A 64 6.87 21.02 -12.70
CA PRO A 64 6.36 21.75 -11.53
C PRO A 64 4.97 21.28 -11.09
N GLU A 65 4.11 20.90 -12.02
CA GLU A 65 2.75 20.42 -11.76
C GLU A 65 2.76 19.06 -11.05
N MET A 66 3.62 18.14 -11.48
CA MET A 66 3.75 16.81 -10.89
C MET A 66 4.36 16.88 -9.49
N ILE A 67 5.38 17.72 -9.30
CA ILE A 67 5.98 17.97 -7.99
C ILE A 67 4.93 18.56 -7.03
N ALA A 68 4.18 19.56 -7.49
CA ALA A 68 3.13 20.18 -6.68
C ALA A 68 1.99 19.20 -6.33
N LYS A 69 1.63 18.30 -7.24
CA LYS A 69 0.67 17.21 -6.97
C LYS A 69 1.23 16.27 -5.89
N HIS A 70 2.45 15.77 -6.06
CA HIS A 70 3.08 14.85 -5.10
C HIS A 70 3.16 15.46 -3.69
N ASP A 71 3.64 16.71 -3.59
CA ASP A 71 3.70 17.41 -2.31
C ASP A 71 2.30 17.59 -1.70
N LYS A 72 1.28 17.85 -2.51
CA LYS A 72 -0.11 17.93 -2.05
C LYS A 72 -0.60 16.58 -1.52
N ASP A 73 -0.33 15.49 -2.21
CA ASP A 73 -0.75 14.14 -1.80
C ASP A 73 -0.08 13.72 -0.48
N VAL A 74 1.20 14.08 -0.29
CA VAL A 74 1.90 13.90 0.99
C VAL A 74 1.25 14.68 2.13
N GLN A 75 0.81 15.91 1.88
CA GLN A 75 0.09 16.71 2.89
C GLN A 75 -1.28 16.11 3.19
N ASP A 76 -2.00 15.67 2.17
CA ASP A 76 -3.31 15.05 2.32
C ASP A 76 -3.19 13.74 3.12
N ARG A 77 -2.17 12.91 2.85
CA ARG A 77 -1.88 11.69 3.62
C ARG A 77 -1.55 11.98 5.08
N ARG A 78 -0.79 13.05 5.36
CA ARG A 78 -0.56 13.50 6.75
C ARG A 78 -1.87 13.92 7.43
N ASN A 79 -2.73 14.65 6.73
CA ASN A 79 -4.01 15.10 7.26
C ASN A 79 -4.95 13.93 7.54
N GLU A 80 -4.98 12.92 6.67
CA GLU A 80 -5.71 11.67 6.89
C GLU A 80 -5.20 10.94 8.12
N LEU A 81 -3.88 10.80 8.27
CA LEU A 81 -3.28 10.18 9.44
C LEU A 81 -3.66 10.92 10.73
N VAL A 82 -3.58 12.25 10.74
CA VAL A 82 -4.02 13.08 11.88
C VAL A 82 -5.49 12.85 12.21
N ARG A 83 -6.36 12.75 11.20
CA ARG A 83 -7.79 12.46 11.40
C ARG A 83 -8.00 11.06 11.98
N ALA A 84 -7.26 10.05 11.49
CA ALA A 84 -7.34 8.68 11.96
C ALA A 84 -6.90 8.52 13.42
N PHE A 85 -5.96 9.36 13.88
CA PHE A 85 -5.56 9.48 15.30
C PHE A 85 -6.49 10.40 16.12
N GLY A 86 -7.48 11.02 15.49
CA GLY A 86 -8.43 11.95 16.12
C GLY A 86 -7.89 13.36 16.36
N SER A 87 -6.57 13.53 16.52
CA SER A 87 -5.93 14.85 16.62
C SER A 87 -4.44 14.82 16.29
N ARG A 88 -3.87 15.99 16.01
CA ARG A 88 -2.43 16.17 15.80
C ARG A 88 -1.63 15.82 17.06
N VAL A 89 -2.12 16.24 18.23
CA VAL A 89 -1.47 15.98 19.52
C VAL A 89 -1.38 14.49 19.79
N ALA A 90 -2.45 13.73 19.54
CA ALA A 90 -2.45 12.28 19.73
C ALA A 90 -1.44 11.57 18.81
N LEU A 91 -1.29 12.03 17.57
CA LEU A 91 -0.26 11.52 16.65
C LEU A 91 1.15 11.86 17.16
N GLU A 92 1.39 13.11 17.56
CA GLU A 92 2.70 13.55 18.06
C GLU A 92 3.11 12.82 19.35
N GLU A 93 2.18 12.59 20.28
CA GLU A 93 2.41 11.78 21.48
C GLU A 93 2.79 10.34 21.14
N ARG A 94 2.12 9.76 20.13
CA ARG A 94 2.45 8.41 19.65
C ARG A 94 3.85 8.35 19.04
N MET A 95 4.19 9.30 18.19
CA MET A 95 5.51 9.41 17.56
C MET A 95 6.63 9.57 18.60
N ALA A 96 6.39 10.41 19.63
CA ALA A 96 7.36 10.67 20.68
C ALA A 96 7.75 9.40 21.48
N ARG A 97 6.81 8.46 21.69
CA ARG A 97 7.08 7.20 22.39
C ARG A 97 8.09 6.30 21.68
N VAL A 98 8.25 6.48 20.37
CA VAL A 98 9.14 5.67 19.52
C VAL A 98 10.29 6.49 18.92
N GLY A 99 10.45 7.75 19.35
CA GLY A 99 11.47 8.64 18.84
C GLY A 99 11.33 9.00 17.37
N LEU A 100 10.12 8.89 16.79
CA LEU A 100 9.86 9.26 15.40
C LEU A 100 9.73 10.78 15.29
N THR A 101 10.58 11.42 14.49
CA THR A 101 10.52 12.88 14.28
C THR A 101 9.56 13.25 13.14
N THR A 102 9.21 14.54 13.06
CA THR A 102 8.39 15.07 11.95
C THR A 102 9.10 14.90 10.60
N GLU A 103 10.42 15.07 10.55
CA GLU A 103 11.22 14.90 9.34
C GLU A 103 11.18 13.45 8.85
N GLN A 104 11.31 12.49 9.78
CA GLN A 104 11.21 11.06 9.47
C GLN A 104 9.81 10.68 9.02
N LEU A 105 8.77 11.17 9.71
CA LEU A 105 7.38 10.99 9.26
C LEU A 105 7.20 11.53 7.83
N ASN A 106 7.75 12.69 7.52
CA ASN A 106 7.64 13.28 6.19
C ASN A 106 8.35 12.43 5.13
N SER A 107 9.49 11.82 5.46
CA SER A 107 10.17 10.87 4.58
C SER A 107 9.30 9.63 4.32
N ILE A 108 8.78 9.01 5.39
CA ILE A 108 7.90 7.84 5.31
C ILE A 108 6.66 8.15 4.46
N LEU A 109 6.02 9.31 4.66
CA LEU A 109 4.85 9.68 3.88
C LEU A 109 5.17 9.95 2.41
N ARG A 110 6.35 10.52 2.10
CA ARG A 110 6.80 10.68 0.72
C ARG A 110 7.00 9.34 0.03
N ASP A 111 7.67 8.41 0.70
CA ASP A 111 7.89 7.06 0.19
C ASP A 111 6.55 6.34 -0.06
N ARG A 112 5.61 6.41 0.89
CA ARG A 112 4.27 5.83 0.72
C ARG A 112 3.49 6.43 -0.45
N VAL A 113 3.52 7.75 -0.61
CA VAL A 113 2.87 8.41 -1.76
C VAL A 113 3.54 8.01 -3.07
N THR A 114 4.87 7.88 -3.10
CA THR A 114 5.58 7.40 -4.29
C THR A 114 5.19 5.95 -4.66
N VAL A 115 5.01 5.07 -3.66
CA VAL A 115 4.47 3.72 -3.88
C VAL A 115 3.05 3.78 -4.44
N GLU A 116 2.16 4.56 -3.82
CA GLU A 116 0.76 4.71 -4.24
C GLU A 116 0.66 5.25 -5.69
N ASP A 117 1.38 6.33 -6.02
CA ASP A 117 1.43 6.91 -7.37
C ASP A 117 1.98 5.91 -8.41
N TYR A 118 3.00 5.12 -8.04
CA TYR A 118 3.58 4.12 -8.93
C TYR A 118 2.58 2.99 -9.25
N LEU A 119 1.88 2.48 -8.23
CA LEU A 119 0.88 1.43 -8.42
C LEU A 119 -0.33 1.93 -9.22
N ASP A 120 -0.83 3.13 -8.93
CA ASP A 120 -1.93 3.76 -9.68
C ASP A 120 -1.55 3.92 -11.17
N PHE A 121 -0.36 4.44 -11.45
CA PHE A 121 0.16 4.55 -12.82
C PHE A 121 0.29 3.18 -13.51
N ARG A 122 0.79 2.17 -12.80
CA ARG A 122 1.09 0.85 -13.37
C ARG A 122 -0.15 0.02 -13.66
N PHE A 123 -1.15 0.04 -12.79
CA PHE A 123 -2.26 -0.91 -12.84
C PHE A 123 -3.59 -0.27 -13.22
N ARG A 124 -3.91 0.92 -12.71
CA ARG A 124 -5.26 1.47 -12.81
C ARG A 124 -5.72 1.72 -14.24
N ALA A 125 -4.80 2.07 -15.15
CA ALA A 125 -5.12 2.30 -16.55
C ALA A 125 -5.47 1.01 -17.34
N PHE A 126 -5.19 -0.18 -16.80
CA PHE A 126 -5.24 -1.44 -17.56
C PHE A 126 -6.22 -2.49 -17.01
N VAL A 127 -6.97 -2.17 -15.94
CA VAL A 127 -7.97 -3.09 -15.39
C VAL A 127 -9.28 -3.03 -16.20
N ILE A 128 -9.47 -4.03 -17.06
CA ILE A 128 -10.69 -4.19 -17.86
C ILE A 128 -11.60 -5.24 -17.21
N VAL A 129 -12.86 -4.86 -16.96
CA VAL A 129 -13.93 -5.77 -16.51
C VAL A 129 -14.86 -6.04 -17.69
N THR A 130 -15.07 -7.31 -17.99
CA THR A 130 -15.92 -7.75 -19.11
C THR A 130 -17.39 -7.87 -18.68
N PRO A 131 -18.35 -7.74 -19.63
CA PRO A 131 -19.76 -7.98 -19.34
C PRO A 131 -20.05 -9.36 -18.75
N LYS A 132 -19.26 -10.38 -19.14
CA LYS A 132 -19.37 -11.73 -18.61
C LYS A 132 -19.02 -11.79 -17.12
N GLU A 133 -17.93 -11.15 -16.70
CA GLU A 133 -17.53 -11.11 -15.29
C GLU A 133 -18.59 -10.44 -14.40
N ILE A 134 -19.21 -9.35 -14.90
CA ILE A 134 -20.32 -8.68 -14.20
C ILE A 134 -21.52 -9.63 -14.06
N SER A 135 -21.90 -10.32 -15.14
CA SER A 135 -23.00 -11.29 -15.11
C SER A 135 -22.71 -12.46 -14.16
N ASP A 136 -21.50 -13.00 -14.18
CA ASP A 136 -21.07 -14.10 -13.32
C ASP A 136 -21.05 -13.68 -11.84
N ARG A 137 -20.55 -12.47 -11.52
CA ARG A 137 -20.59 -11.89 -10.17
C ARG A 137 -22.02 -11.68 -9.67
N TYR A 138 -22.89 -11.08 -10.48
CA TYR A 138 -24.30 -10.91 -10.14
C TYR A 138 -24.99 -12.26 -9.86
N ASN A 139 -24.77 -13.26 -10.72
CA ASN A 139 -25.34 -14.57 -10.51
C ASN A 139 -24.84 -15.20 -9.20
N ARG A 140 -23.54 -15.10 -8.90
CA ARG A 140 -22.94 -15.63 -7.67
C ARG A 140 -23.54 -14.97 -6.41
N ASP A 141 -23.65 -13.65 -6.38
CA ASP A 141 -24.07 -12.90 -5.19
C ASP A 141 -25.58 -13.00 -4.93
N TYR A 142 -26.38 -13.07 -6.00
CA TYR A 142 -27.83 -13.00 -5.92
C TYR A 142 -28.54 -14.35 -6.15
N ALA A 143 -27.86 -15.40 -6.63
CA ALA A 143 -28.48 -16.72 -6.85
C ALA A 143 -29.13 -17.29 -5.58
N ARG A 144 -28.49 -17.13 -4.41
CA ARG A 144 -29.04 -17.63 -3.13
C ARG A 144 -30.33 -16.92 -2.73
N ARG A 145 -30.41 -15.60 -2.91
CA ARG A 145 -31.62 -14.80 -2.60
C ARG A 145 -32.77 -15.06 -3.59
N ARG A 146 -32.44 -15.46 -4.82
CA ARG A 146 -33.43 -15.78 -5.86
C ARG A 146 -34.21 -17.03 -5.49
N ASN A 147 -33.48 -18.02 -4.97
CA ASN A 147 -34.05 -19.30 -4.56
C ASN A 147 -34.88 -19.19 -3.27
N SER A 148 -34.70 -18.14 -2.48
CA SER A 148 -35.45 -17.88 -1.25
C SER A 148 -36.65 -16.94 -1.43
N GLY A 149 -37.04 -16.61 -2.67
CA GLY A 149 -38.21 -15.77 -2.97
C GLY A 149 -38.05 -14.28 -2.63
N GLY A 150 -36.82 -13.80 -2.42
CA GLY A 150 -36.55 -12.40 -2.13
C GLY A 150 -36.62 -11.52 -3.38
N ILE A 151 -37.01 -10.25 -3.21
CA ILE A 151 -36.90 -9.24 -4.26
C ILE A 151 -35.41 -8.96 -4.50
N ILE A 152 -34.97 -9.11 -5.76
CA ILE A 152 -33.60 -8.88 -6.18
C ILE A 152 -33.55 -7.65 -7.08
N GLU A 153 -32.58 -6.78 -6.84
CA GLU A 153 -32.26 -5.68 -7.76
C GLU A 153 -31.78 -6.23 -9.10
N THR A 154 -32.24 -5.67 -10.22
CA THR A 154 -31.85 -6.19 -11.54
C THR A 154 -30.38 -5.92 -11.83
N LEU A 155 -29.80 -6.72 -12.74
CA LEU A 155 -28.41 -6.55 -13.16
C LEU A 155 -28.13 -5.12 -13.62
N GLU A 156 -29.03 -4.51 -14.38
CA GLU A 156 -28.89 -3.15 -14.88
C GLU A 156 -28.74 -2.12 -13.75
N LYS A 157 -29.44 -2.32 -12.63
CA LYS A 157 -29.41 -1.40 -11.49
C LYS A 157 -28.10 -1.48 -10.70
N VAL A 158 -27.51 -2.68 -10.61
CA VAL A 158 -26.30 -2.91 -9.81
C VAL A 158 -25.03 -3.05 -10.64
N ARG A 159 -25.15 -2.98 -11.98
CA ARG A 159 -24.06 -3.20 -12.93
C ARG A 159 -22.84 -2.35 -12.61
N ASP A 160 -23.03 -1.03 -12.50
CA ASP A 160 -21.92 -0.08 -12.32
C ASP A 160 -21.20 -0.33 -10.99
N LYS A 161 -21.96 -0.66 -9.94
CA LYS A 161 -21.41 -1.04 -8.63
C LYS A 161 -20.59 -2.33 -8.72
N ILE A 162 -21.13 -3.36 -9.37
CA ILE A 162 -20.42 -4.64 -9.57
C ILE A 162 -19.16 -4.42 -10.40
N GLU A 163 -19.23 -3.60 -11.44
CA GLU A 163 -18.08 -3.28 -12.28
C GLU A 163 -16.97 -2.59 -11.47
N GLU A 164 -17.31 -1.63 -10.63
CA GLU A 164 -16.35 -0.94 -9.77
C GLU A 164 -15.72 -1.88 -8.73
N GLU A 165 -16.52 -2.70 -8.05
CA GLU A 165 -16.01 -3.71 -7.12
C GLU A 165 -15.05 -4.69 -7.81
N LEU A 166 -15.40 -5.16 -9.01
CA LEU A 166 -14.55 -6.04 -9.80
C LEU A 166 -13.26 -5.34 -10.27
N LYS A 167 -13.29 -4.05 -10.58
CA LYS A 167 -12.07 -3.30 -10.91
C LYS A 167 -11.12 -3.27 -9.73
N VAL A 168 -11.62 -2.90 -8.54
CA VAL A 168 -10.82 -2.86 -7.31
C VAL A 168 -10.24 -4.24 -6.97
N GLU A 169 -11.05 -5.31 -7.06
CA GLU A 169 -10.59 -6.68 -6.79
C GLU A 169 -9.50 -7.13 -7.76
N LYS A 170 -9.66 -6.84 -9.07
CA LYS A 170 -8.66 -7.20 -10.09
C LYS A 170 -7.39 -6.37 -9.99
N GLU A 171 -7.51 -5.10 -9.63
CA GLU A 171 -6.36 -4.23 -9.36
C GLU A 171 -5.54 -4.79 -8.18
N ALA A 172 -6.19 -5.12 -7.07
CA ALA A 172 -5.55 -5.74 -5.92
C ALA A 172 -4.86 -7.06 -6.29
N GLU A 173 -5.53 -7.95 -7.03
CA GLU A 173 -4.93 -9.22 -7.48
C GLU A 173 -3.69 -9.01 -8.38
N GLN A 174 -3.69 -7.97 -9.21
CA GLN A 174 -2.53 -7.65 -10.05
C GLN A 174 -1.38 -7.05 -9.24
N ILE A 175 -1.67 -6.24 -8.23
CA ILE A 175 -0.67 -5.71 -7.30
C ILE A 175 -0.02 -6.85 -6.51
N ASP A 176 -0.82 -7.76 -5.94
CA ASP A 176 -0.31 -8.90 -5.18
C ASP A 176 0.62 -9.78 -6.02
N LYS A 177 0.19 -10.16 -7.23
CA LYS A 177 1.03 -10.94 -8.17
C LYS A 177 2.30 -10.21 -8.57
N PHE A 178 2.24 -8.88 -8.67
CA PHE A 178 3.40 -8.09 -8.98
C PHE A 178 4.40 -8.09 -7.82
N ILE A 179 3.94 -7.89 -6.59
CA ILE A 179 4.78 -7.97 -5.39
C ILE A 179 5.44 -9.35 -5.29
N ASP A 180 4.67 -10.43 -5.44
CA ASP A 180 5.20 -11.80 -5.48
C ASP A 180 6.31 -11.94 -6.53
N SER A 181 6.12 -11.36 -7.72
CA SER A 181 7.12 -11.40 -8.78
C SER A 181 8.40 -10.60 -8.46
N LEU A 182 8.32 -9.55 -7.63
CA LEU A 182 9.48 -8.78 -7.17
C LEU A 182 10.33 -9.57 -6.18
N HIS A 183 9.67 -10.31 -5.28
CA HIS A 183 10.33 -11.24 -4.35
C HIS A 183 11.08 -12.35 -5.09
N GLU A 184 10.51 -12.85 -6.19
CA GLU A 184 11.11 -13.92 -7.00
C GLU A 184 12.10 -13.41 -8.07
N GLN A 185 12.21 -12.08 -8.25
CA GLN A 185 12.97 -11.50 -9.35
C GLN A 185 14.47 -11.84 -9.24
N PRO A 186 15.12 -12.29 -10.33
CA PRO A 186 16.56 -12.50 -10.35
C PRO A 186 17.33 -11.22 -10.00
N GLY A 187 18.12 -11.28 -8.94
CA GLY A 187 18.91 -10.14 -8.42
C GLY A 187 18.28 -9.44 -7.22
N THR A 188 17.07 -9.80 -6.81
CA THR A 188 16.53 -9.45 -5.49
C THR A 188 17.18 -10.35 -4.44
N GLU A 189 17.81 -9.77 -3.43
CA GLU A 189 18.38 -10.49 -2.29
C GLU A 189 17.91 -9.82 -0.99
N ILE A 190 17.12 -10.55 -0.19
CA ILE A 190 16.67 -10.12 1.13
C ILE A 190 17.49 -10.87 2.17
N VAL A 191 18.23 -10.12 2.98
CA VAL A 191 19.14 -10.69 4.00
C VAL A 191 18.68 -10.25 5.39
N ILE A 192 18.21 -11.21 6.19
CA ILE A 192 17.84 -10.98 7.58
C ILE A 192 19.10 -11.04 8.44
N LEU A 193 19.58 -9.88 8.88
CA LEU A 193 20.78 -9.78 9.73
C LEU A 193 20.51 -10.15 11.19
N ASN A 194 19.29 -9.91 11.68
CA ASN A 194 18.85 -10.28 13.02
C ASN A 194 17.34 -10.57 13.03
N PRO A 195 16.89 -11.81 13.35
CA PRO A 195 15.48 -12.13 13.40
C PRO A 195 14.77 -11.43 14.58
N VAL A 196 13.49 -11.14 14.40
CA VAL A 196 12.63 -10.41 15.35
C VAL A 196 11.54 -11.28 15.96
#